data_AF-A0A9D5F4Y2-F1
#
_entry.id   AF-A0A9D5F4Y2-F1
#
_cell.length_a   1.000
_cell.length_b   1.000
_cell.length_c   1.000
_cell.angle_alpha   90.00
_cell.angle_beta   90.00
_cell.angle_gamma   90.00
#
_symmetry.space_group_name_H-M   'P 1'
#
loop_
_entity.id
_entity.type
_entity.pdbx_description
1 polymer ?
#
loop_
_entity_poly.entity_id
_entity_poly.type
_entity_poly.pdbx_seq_one_letter_code
_entity_poly.pdbx_strand_id
1 'polypeptide(L)'
;MRTEFLTVDFTRSDVRQLAERNYEEIGNAVRDGANGYQLEIDQKDAISNMISSWDIESQNRFLSMHAEEVNACIQKTMDSVAEINRNTAETIRKTAEINQQALQNEFTSSQVYSWIIGLVFLSIMMIAIFK
;
A
#
# COMPACT_ATOMS: atom_id res chain seq x y z
N MET A 1 18.78 -3.49 -20.57
CA MET A 1 18.95 -4.46 -19.46
C MET A 1 20.44 -4.73 -19.28
N ARG A 2 21.02 -4.41 -18.11
CA ARG A 2 22.32 -4.96 -17.72
C ARG A 2 22.07 -6.37 -17.22
N THR A 3 22.34 -7.36 -18.05
CA THR A 3 22.32 -8.77 -17.68
C THR A 3 23.60 -9.11 -16.92
N GLU A 4 23.59 -8.86 -15.62
CA GLU A 4 24.52 -9.58 -14.73
C GLU A 4 24.07 -11.04 -14.72
N PHE A 5 24.67 -11.82 -15.62
CA PHE A 5 24.42 -13.24 -15.72
C PHE A 5 25.05 -13.94 -14.54
N LEU A 6 24.23 -14.69 -13.80
CA LEU A 6 24.73 -15.59 -12.79
C LEU A 6 25.62 -16.65 -13.44
N THR A 7 26.57 -17.18 -12.68
CA THR A 7 27.35 -18.36 -13.07
C THR A 7 26.79 -19.59 -12.37
N VAL A 8 27.26 -20.78 -12.74
CA VAL A 8 26.81 -22.06 -12.18
C VAL A 8 27.00 -22.16 -10.65
N ASP A 9 27.95 -21.40 -10.09
CA ASP A 9 28.26 -21.33 -8.66
C ASP A 9 27.42 -20.28 -7.91
N PHE A 10 26.18 -20.06 -8.36
CA PHE A 10 25.26 -19.09 -7.75
C PHE A 10 24.88 -19.46 -6.31
N THR A 11 24.68 -18.44 -5.49
CA THR A 11 24.11 -18.55 -4.14
C THR A 11 22.63 -18.17 -4.13
N ARG A 12 21.92 -18.52 -3.06
CA ARG A 12 20.53 -18.09 -2.85
C ARG A 12 20.39 -16.56 -2.79
N SER A 13 21.42 -15.86 -2.29
CA SER A 13 21.45 -14.39 -2.27
C SER A 13 21.44 -13.81 -3.68
N ASP A 14 22.17 -14.43 -4.61
CA ASP A 14 22.24 -13.96 -5.99
C ASP A 14 20.91 -14.18 -6.71
N VAL A 15 20.26 -15.33 -6.47
CA VAL A 15 18.92 -15.64 -6.99
C VAL A 15 17.87 -14.67 -6.42
N ARG A 16 17.96 -14.32 -5.14
CA ARG A 16 17.08 -13.32 -4.52
C ARG A 16 17.22 -11.95 -5.18
N GLN A 17 18.45 -11.47 -5.35
CA GLN A 17 18.71 -10.17 -5.98
C GLN A 17 18.20 -10.13 -7.42
N LEU A 18 18.37 -11.22 -8.17
CA LEU A 18 17.81 -11.36 -9.52
C LEU A 18 16.28 -11.27 -9.49
N ALA A 19 15.61 -12.01 -8.59
CA ALA A 19 14.16 -12.02 -8.46
C ALA A 19 13.61 -10.64 -8.05
N GLU A 20 14.20 -10.00 -7.04
CA GLU A 20 13.80 -8.67 -6.56
C GLU A 20 13.96 -7.61 -7.65
N ARG A 21 15.10 -7.59 -8.36
CA ARG A 21 15.32 -6.66 -9.47
C ARG A 21 14.31 -6.86 -10.59
N ASN A 22 14.11 -8.10 -11.03
CA ASN A 22 13.16 -8.41 -12.10
C ASN A 22 11.74 -7.97 -11.73
N TYR A 23 11.35 -8.21 -10.48
CA TYR A 23 10.07 -7.80 -9.92
C TYR A 23 9.91 -6.26 -9.89
N GLU A 24 10.94 -5.54 -9.45
CA GLU A 24 10.97 -4.07 -9.47
C GLU A 24 10.91 -3.49 -10.88
N GLU A 25 11.65 -4.08 -11.84
CA GLU A 25 11.61 -3.67 -13.24
C GLU A 25 10.21 -3.81 -13.84
N ILE A 26 9.51 -4.93 -13.58
CA ILE A 26 8.12 -5.10 -13.99
C ILE A 26 7.22 -4.04 -13.34
N GLY A 27 7.36 -3.82 -12.03
CA GLY A 27 6.56 -2.83 -11.30
C GLY A 27 6.78 -1.41 -11.81
N ASN A 28 8.02 -1.03 -12.14
CA ASN A 28 8.36 0.26 -12.72
C ASN A 28 7.81 0.40 -14.14
N ALA A 29 7.96 -0.63 -14.98
CA ALA A 29 7.43 -0.64 -16.33
C ALA A 29 5.90 -0.46 -16.36
N VAL A 30 5.17 -1.16 -15.48
CA VAL A 30 3.72 -0.99 -15.34
C VAL A 30 3.36 0.43 -14.89
N ARG A 31 4.12 1.00 -13.94
CA ARG A 31 3.90 2.37 -13.47
C ARG A 31 4.10 3.41 -14.58
N ASP A 32 5.04 3.15 -15.48
CA ASP A 32 5.35 4.01 -16.62
C ASP A 32 4.40 3.77 -17.82
N GLY A 33 3.41 2.88 -17.68
CA GLY A 33 2.41 2.58 -18.71
C GLY A 33 2.89 1.57 -19.77
N ALA A 34 4.03 0.92 -19.56
CA ALA A 34 4.51 -0.14 -20.42
C ALA A 34 3.81 -1.49 -20.14
N ASN A 35 3.97 -2.43 -21.07
CA ASN A 35 3.39 -3.77 -20.95
C ASN A 35 4.27 -4.65 -20.03
N GLY A 36 3.93 -4.70 -18.74
CA GLY A 36 4.65 -5.54 -17.76
C GLY A 36 4.64 -7.03 -18.08
N TYR A 37 3.58 -7.54 -18.73
CA TYR A 37 3.50 -8.95 -19.13
C TYR A 37 4.52 -9.28 -20.23
N GLN A 38 4.71 -8.38 -21.19
CA GLN A 38 5.75 -8.56 -22.20
C GLN A 38 7.14 -8.57 -21.56
N LEU A 39 7.38 -7.69 -20.60
CA LEU A 39 8.66 -7.64 -19.89
C LEU A 39 8.92 -8.91 -19.07
N GLU A 40 7.88 -9.49 -18.45
CA GLU A 40 7.98 -10.78 -17.75
C GLU A 40 8.39 -11.91 -18.70
N ILE A 41 7.81 -11.96 -19.92
CA ILE A 41 8.20 -12.91 -20.96
C ILE A 41 9.67 -12.71 -21.35
N ASP A 42 10.08 -11.47 -21.62
CA ASP A 42 11.45 -11.16 -22.02
C ASP A 42 12.47 -11.56 -20.93
N GLN A 43 12.12 -11.33 -19.66
CA GLN A 43 12.93 -11.76 -18.51
C GLN A 43 13.01 -13.28 -18.39
N LYS A 44 11.90 -14.00 -18.62
CA LYS A 44 11.88 -15.46 -18.63
C LYS A 44 12.79 -16.03 -19.72
N ASP A 45 12.76 -15.45 -20.92
CA ASP A 45 13.62 -15.86 -22.03
C ASP A 45 15.09 -15.59 -21.71
N ALA A 46 15.40 -14.44 -21.10
CA ALA A 46 16.76 -14.13 -20.64
C ALA A 46 17.27 -15.13 -19.59
N ILE A 47 16.43 -15.52 -18.63
CA ILE A 47 16.76 -16.55 -17.63
C ILE A 47 16.98 -17.91 -18.29
N SER A 48 16.09 -18.31 -19.20
CA SER A 48 16.22 -19.59 -19.92
C SER A 48 17.53 -19.66 -20.70
N ASN A 49 17.92 -18.55 -21.34
CA ASN A 49 19.18 -18.45 -22.05
C ASN A 49 20.39 -18.50 -21.10
N MET A 50 20.32 -17.81 -19.96
CA MET A 50 21.37 -17.79 -18.94
C MET A 50 21.74 -19.21 -18.44
N ILE A 51 20.73 -20.04 -18.18
CA ILE A 51 20.94 -21.38 -17.59
C ILE A 51 21.10 -22.48 -18.64
N SER A 52 20.93 -22.17 -19.93
CA SER A 52 20.90 -23.14 -21.03
C SER A 52 22.16 -24.00 -21.16
N SER A 53 23.31 -23.48 -20.76
CA SER A 53 24.60 -24.16 -20.82
C SER A 53 24.97 -24.90 -19.54
N TRP A 54 24.17 -24.76 -18.48
CA TRP A 54 24.43 -25.39 -17.19
C TRP A 54 24.04 -26.87 -17.23
N ASP A 55 24.60 -27.67 -16.33
CA ASP A 55 24.14 -29.03 -16.13
C ASP A 55 22.71 -29.04 -15.54
N ILE A 56 22.00 -30.15 -15.74
CA ILE A 56 20.59 -30.29 -15.36
C ILE A 56 20.37 -30.09 -13.85
N GLU A 57 21.33 -30.50 -13.02
CA GLU A 57 21.21 -30.35 -11.56
C GLU A 57 21.27 -28.88 -11.16
N SER A 58 22.23 -28.13 -11.71
CA SER A 58 22.35 -26.69 -11.51
C SER A 58 21.15 -25.91 -12.04
N GLN A 59 20.61 -26.29 -13.21
CA GLN A 59 19.38 -25.70 -13.75
C GLN A 59 18.19 -25.91 -12.80
N ASN A 60 17.96 -27.15 -12.34
CA ASN A 60 16.87 -27.47 -11.43
C ASN A 60 17.02 -26.75 -10.08
N ARG A 61 18.24 -26.72 -9.54
CA ARG A 61 18.55 -26.00 -8.30
C ARG A 61 18.25 -24.51 -8.43
N PHE A 62 18.61 -23.90 -9.56
CA PHE A 62 18.33 -22.50 -9.83
C PHE A 62 16.83 -22.24 -9.96
N LEU A 63 16.12 -23.01 -10.78
CA LEU A 63 14.68 -22.82 -11.04
C LEU A 63 13.86 -22.98 -9.75
N SER A 64 14.23 -23.94 -8.89
CA SER A 64 13.58 -24.12 -7.58
C SER A 64 13.78 -22.90 -6.69
N MET A 65 15.03 -22.43 -6.52
CA MET A 65 15.29 -21.23 -5.71
C MET A 65 14.65 -19.98 -6.31
N HIS A 66 14.68 -19.83 -7.63
CA HIS A 66 14.09 -18.69 -8.32
C HIS A 66 12.58 -18.64 -8.10
N ALA A 67 11.88 -19.79 -8.19
CA ALA A 67 10.45 -19.87 -7.90
C ALA A 67 10.13 -19.48 -6.44
N GLU A 68 10.95 -19.93 -5.48
CA GLU A 68 10.79 -19.58 -4.06
C GLU A 68 10.97 -18.06 -3.83
N GLU A 69 12.00 -17.46 -4.39
CA GLU A 69 12.30 -16.03 -4.20
C GLU A 69 11.30 -15.13 -4.96
N VAL A 70 10.81 -15.54 -6.14
CA VAL A 70 9.69 -14.86 -6.83
C VAL A 70 8.42 -14.91 -5.99
N ASN A 71 8.07 -16.08 -5.43
CA ASN A 71 6.91 -16.21 -4.57
C ASN A 71 7.03 -15.33 -3.30
N ALA A 72 8.23 -15.23 -2.72
CA ALA A 72 8.50 -14.33 -1.60
C ALA A 72 8.27 -12.85 -1.99
N CYS A 73 8.68 -12.42 -3.19
CA CYS A 73 8.43 -11.06 -3.69
C CYS A 73 6.91 -10.78 -3.84
N ILE A 74 6.15 -11.75 -4.35
CA ILE A 74 4.69 -11.65 -4.49
C ILE A 74 4.04 -11.53 -3.10
N GLN A 75 4.41 -12.39 -2.15
CA GLN A 75 3.88 -12.36 -0.79
C GLN A 75 4.15 -11.02 -0.10
N LYS A 76 5.38 -10.51 -0.18
CA LYS A 76 5.75 -9.19 0.34
C LYS A 76 4.86 -8.07 -0.21
N THR A 77 4.49 -8.16 -1.49
CA THR A 77 3.60 -7.18 -2.13
C THR A 77 2.16 -7.33 -1.63
N MET A 78 1.66 -8.56 -1.54
CA MET A 78 0.32 -8.82 -0.99
C MET A 78 0.17 -8.31 0.45
N ASP A 79 1.19 -8.53 1.28
CA ASP A 79 1.22 -8.04 2.66
C ASP A 79 1.22 -6.51 2.70
N SER A 80 2.02 -5.87 1.84
CA SER A 80 2.06 -4.41 1.74
C SER A 80 0.71 -3.83 1.31
N VAL A 81 0.03 -4.44 0.34
CA VAL A 81 -1.32 -4.04 -0.09
C VAL A 81 -2.34 -4.24 1.02
N ALA A 82 -2.27 -5.36 1.75
CA ALA A 82 -3.14 -5.60 2.89
C ALA A 82 -2.94 -4.57 4.01
N GLU A 83 -1.70 -4.17 4.27
CA GLU A 83 -1.37 -3.11 5.23
C GLU A 83 -1.92 -1.75 4.78
N ILE A 84 -1.71 -1.35 3.51
CA ILE A 84 -2.26 -0.12 2.95
C ILE A 84 -3.79 -0.09 3.08
N ASN A 85 -4.46 -1.21 2.79
CA ASN A 85 -5.91 -1.30 2.90
C ASN A 85 -6.39 -1.14 4.35
N ARG A 86 -5.69 -1.74 5.32
CA ARG A 86 -5.99 -1.57 6.75
C ARG A 86 -5.80 -0.12 7.20
N ASN A 87 -4.68 0.49 6.83
CA ASN A 87 -4.36 1.88 7.17
C ASN A 87 -5.37 2.86 6.55
N THR A 88 -5.80 2.59 5.31
CA THR A 88 -6.83 3.38 4.63
C THR A 88 -8.18 3.27 5.34
N ALA A 89 -8.59 2.07 5.72
CA ALA A 89 -9.83 1.85 6.47
C ALA A 89 -9.80 2.55 7.84
N GLU A 90 -8.68 2.48 8.56
CA GLU A 90 -8.51 3.17 9.84
C GLU A 90 -8.57 4.69 9.67
N THR A 91 -7.94 5.23 8.63
CA THR A 91 -7.96 6.67 8.32
C THR A 91 -9.39 7.13 8.05
N ILE A 92 -10.15 6.40 7.23
CA ILE A 92 -11.56 6.70 6.95
C ILE A 92 -12.38 6.69 8.24
N ARG A 93 -12.17 5.71 9.12
CA ARG A 93 -12.87 5.63 10.42
C ARG A 93 -12.55 6.85 11.30
N LYS A 94 -11.27 7.21 11.46
CA LYS A 94 -10.85 8.38 12.25
C LYS A 94 -11.44 9.67 11.71
N THR A 95 -11.46 9.86 10.38
CA THR A 95 -12.09 11.02 9.76
C THR A 95 -13.59 11.07 10.01
N ALA A 96 -14.29 9.93 9.96
CA ALA A 96 -15.72 9.87 10.26
C ALA A 96 -16.02 10.24 11.73
N GLU A 97 -15.22 9.75 12.68
CA GLU A 97 -15.34 10.08 14.11
C GLU A 97 -15.11 11.58 14.36
N ILE A 98 -14.08 12.18 13.77
CA ILE A 98 -13.80 13.62 13.86
C ILE A 98 -14.97 14.44 13.33
N ASN A 99 -15.52 14.06 12.16
CA ASN A 99 -16.65 14.77 11.57
C ASN A 99 -17.91 14.68 12.45
N GLN A 100 -18.18 13.52 13.06
CA GLN A 100 -19.30 13.38 14.00
C GLN A 100 -19.10 14.23 15.26
N GLN A 101 -17.88 14.27 15.81
CA GLN A 101 -17.58 15.12 16.96
C GLN A 101 -17.70 16.61 16.62
N ALA A 102 -17.25 17.03 15.43
CA ALA A 102 -17.40 18.40 14.96
C ALA A 102 -18.88 18.80 14.88
N LEU A 103 -19.73 17.94 14.29
CA LEU A 103 -21.18 18.17 14.22
C LEU A 103 -21.80 18.25 15.62
N GLN A 104 -21.48 17.33 16.54
CA GLN A 104 -22.00 17.38 17.91
C GLN A 104 -21.57 18.65 18.66
N ASN A 105 -20.33 19.10 18.44
CA ASN A 105 -19.82 20.35 19.03
C ASN A 105 -20.54 21.58 18.46
N GLU A 106 -20.85 21.61 17.17
CA GLU A 106 -21.67 22.69 16.57
C GLU A 106 -23.09 22.71 17.13
N PHE A 107 -23.75 21.55 17.24
CA PHE A 107 -25.10 21.44 17.81
C PHE A 107 -25.15 21.88 19.27
N THR A 108 -24.21 21.43 20.10
CA THR A 108 -24.14 21.80 21.52
C THR A 108 -23.84 23.29 21.71
N SER A 109 -22.90 23.84 20.94
CA SER A 109 -22.60 25.28 20.96
C SER A 109 -23.82 26.11 20.57
N SER A 110 -24.50 25.76 19.47
CA SER A 110 -25.72 26.45 19.02
C SER A 110 -26.84 26.38 20.07
N GLN A 111 -27.02 25.24 20.75
CA GLN A 111 -28.02 25.13 21.81
C GLN A 111 -27.68 26.05 22.99
N VAL A 112 -26.42 26.05 23.46
CA VAL A 112 -25.98 26.92 24.57
C VAL A 112 -26.23 28.40 24.27
N TYR A 113 -25.92 28.87 23.05
CA TYR A 113 -26.21 30.25 22.65
C TYR A 113 -27.71 30.57 22.68
N SER A 114 -28.56 29.65 22.20
CA SER A 114 -30.01 29.81 22.23
C SER A 114 -30.56 29.95 23.65
N TRP A 115 -30.09 29.11 24.58
CA TRP A 115 -30.48 29.18 26.00
C TRP A 115 -30.07 30.50 26.66
N ILE A 116 -28.84 30.97 26.40
CA ILE A 116 -28.35 32.24 26.95
C ILE A 116 -29.22 33.41 26.46
N ILE A 117 -29.52 33.48 25.16
CA ILE A 117 -30.36 34.54 24.60
C ILE A 117 -31.77 34.49 25.19
N GLY A 118 -32.36 33.30 25.32
CA GLY A 118 -33.67 33.12 25.93
C GLY A 118 -33.73 33.60 27.39
N LEU A 119 -32.70 33.29 28.19
CA LEU A 119 -32.61 33.75 29.58
C LEU A 119 -32.44 35.27 29.70
N VAL A 120 -31.65 35.88 28.82
CA VAL A 120 -31.49 37.35 28.78
C VAL A 120 -32.82 38.02 28.41
N PHE A 121 -33.55 37.48 27.43
CA PHE A 121 -34.86 38.01 27.06
C PHE A 121 -35.88 37.93 28.20
N LEU A 122 -35.97 36.77 28.88
CA LEU A 122 -36.88 36.57 30.01
C LEU A 122 -36.57 37.50 31.18
N SER A 123 -35.29 37.72 31.49
CA SER A 123 -34.89 38.62 32.57
C SER A 123 -35.23 40.09 32.27
N ILE A 124 -35.04 40.54 31.02
CA ILE A 124 -35.47 41.88 30.59
C ILE A 124 -37.00 42.02 30.68
N MET A 125 -37.75 40.99 30.24
CA MET A 125 -39.21 41.01 30.27
C MET A 125 -39.76 41.06 31.71
N MET A 126 -39.16 40.30 32.64
CA MET A 126 -39.49 40.35 34.06
C MET A 126 -39.23 41.75 34.64
N ILE A 127 -38.08 42.37 34.32
CA ILE A 127 -37.78 43.74 34.76
C ILE A 127 -38.80 44.73 34.22
N ALA A 128 -39.28 44.56 32.99
CA ALA A 128 -40.28 45.44 32.38
C ALA A 128 -41.70 45.29 32.96
N ILE A 129 -42.06 44.10 33.48
CA ILE A 129 -43.38 43.83 34.07
C ILE A 129 -43.45 44.25 35.55
N PHE A 130 -42.35 44.13 36.28
CA PHE A 130 -42.28 44.46 37.71
C PHE A 130 -41.85 45.92 38.00
N LYS A 131 -41.75 46.75 36.97
CA LYS A 131 -41.51 48.22 37.06
C LYS A 131 -42.79 48.97 36.76
#